data_AF-A0A2U2S2D4-F1
#
_entry.id   AF-A0A2U2S2D4-F1
#
_cell.length_a   1.000
_cell.length_b   1.000
_cell.length_c   1.000
_cell.angle_alpha   90.00
_cell.angle_beta   90.00
_cell.angle_gamma   90.00
#
_symmetry.space_group_name_H-M   'P 1'
#
loop_
_entity.id
_entity.type
_entity.pdbx_description
1 polymer ?
#
loop_
_entity_poly.entity_id
_entity_poly.type
_entity_poly.pdbx_seq_one_letter_code
_entity_poly.pdbx_strand_id
1 'polypeptide(L)'
;FSGEWVIDPLLGTYDNLLEELRLVGYEDGVSLFPFPYDWRQPLETTGSELGTALDGFLAQAAARPYVRTDKVDIIAHSMGGLVSRAYIQGNGYHNNVRRLMTLGTPHLGAPASYLMAEGIEFQGPEGPILRAVADFLAWKSGYCTLVITPEHVYCIVTNADLHRYIRERIPSVGQIFPDRDYLANNPGGYLISATTPTQIYPYGVQVNDFLESLNRNVGRLIPRLGAQGIIPVVGSGKDTDFYYRVIQRRVNEAPLWTNGKVPQNSDTETFREQRPGDGTVPSASADLGLVDSRISSLFLTQADDGRQEVKHRHLPSQIQLTTIERLIGVRPPFNAGFSDPLVRNPILVFNLSPVEMQVIDPLGRRAGVDFDTGGELAEIPTAAFWRSAVPGEPDFLFIREPLSGTYTIRLLGIAEGQYTVGMESLSEKGNVTVGAFSGQSLPGTRYEHQIIYAPAAPPELAAAAARGRNAFHPTQPHPADQVQSARCGRGFPGG
;
A
#
# COMPACT_ATOMS: atom_id res chain seq x y z
N PHE A 1 17.09 -1.99 9.04
CA PHE A 1 16.11 -1.13 9.71
C PHE A 1 16.83 -0.36 10.79
N SER A 2 16.95 0.96 10.66
CA SER A 2 17.34 1.83 11.78
C SER A 2 16.32 1.81 12.93
N GLY A 3 15.14 1.21 12.72
CA GLY A 3 14.05 1.22 13.68
C GLY A 3 12.96 2.25 13.35
N GLU A 4 13.22 3.17 12.42
CA GLU A 4 12.37 4.34 12.23
C GLU A 4 11.34 4.11 11.11
N TRP A 5 10.06 4.26 11.47
CA TRP A 5 8.95 4.23 10.53
C TRP A 5 8.94 5.50 9.68
N VAL A 6 8.69 5.35 8.37
CA VAL A 6 8.60 6.47 7.41
C VAL A 6 7.17 6.55 6.86
N ILE A 7 6.66 7.76 6.67
CA ILE A 7 5.34 8.00 6.12
C ILE A 7 5.35 7.81 4.59
N ASP A 8 4.56 6.84 4.11
CA ASP A 8 4.39 6.49 2.69
C ASP A 8 5.65 6.57 1.80
N PRO A 9 6.66 5.74 2.08
CA PRO A 9 7.88 5.71 1.27
C PRO A 9 7.66 5.24 -0.17
N LEU A 10 6.50 4.63 -0.47
CA LEU A 10 6.22 4.00 -1.76
C LEU A 10 5.62 4.98 -2.75
N LEU A 11 4.61 5.75 -2.33
CA LEU A 11 3.84 6.59 -3.25
C LEU A 11 4.08 8.08 -3.06
N GLY A 12 4.64 8.53 -1.92
CA GLY A 12 4.87 9.97 -1.69
C GLY A 12 3.59 10.80 -1.56
N THR A 13 2.48 10.15 -1.20
CA THR A 13 1.14 10.75 -1.11
C THR A 13 1.10 12.05 -0.30
N TYR A 14 1.94 12.11 0.75
CA TYR A 14 1.96 13.19 1.72
C TYR A 14 3.05 14.23 1.47
N ASP A 15 3.93 14.03 0.49
CA ASP A 15 5.12 14.86 0.29
C ASP A 15 4.75 16.33 0.04
N ASN A 16 3.81 16.57 -0.88
CA ASN A 16 3.36 17.93 -1.20
C ASN A 16 2.69 18.63 0.01
N LEU A 17 1.89 17.90 0.80
CA LEU A 17 1.26 18.45 2.01
C LEU A 17 2.30 18.81 3.08
N LEU A 18 3.27 17.93 3.32
CA LEU A 18 4.33 18.16 4.29
C LEU A 18 5.22 19.33 3.86
N GLU A 19 5.55 19.44 2.57
CA GLU A 19 6.28 20.57 2.02
C GLU A 19 5.51 21.88 2.18
N GLU A 20 4.22 21.90 1.86
CA GLU A 20 3.40 23.10 2.01
C GLU A 20 3.28 23.53 3.49
N LEU A 21 3.13 22.58 4.42
CA LEU A 21 3.14 22.85 5.87
C LEU A 21 4.46 23.49 6.31
N ARG A 22 5.60 23.01 5.78
CA ARG A 22 6.92 23.60 6.04
C ARG A 22 7.02 25.03 5.50
N LEU A 23 6.53 25.28 4.28
CA LEU A 23 6.55 26.61 3.67
C LEU A 23 5.74 27.64 4.45
N VAL A 24 4.64 27.23 5.09
CA VAL A 24 3.84 28.12 5.94
C VAL A 24 4.35 28.22 7.39
N GLY A 25 5.52 27.63 7.68
CA GLY A 25 6.27 27.83 8.91
C GLY A 25 6.16 26.73 9.95
N TYR A 26 5.58 25.57 9.63
CA TYR A 26 5.71 24.40 10.49
C TYR A 26 7.12 23.79 10.39
N GLU A 27 7.61 23.23 11.49
CA GLU A 27 8.98 22.73 11.63
C GLU A 27 8.95 21.24 12.00
N ASP A 28 9.67 20.40 11.25
CA ASP A 28 9.77 18.96 11.52
C ASP A 28 10.33 18.70 12.94
N GLY A 29 9.65 17.83 13.70
CA GLY A 29 10.07 17.48 15.06
C GLY A 29 9.92 18.62 16.07
N VAL A 30 9.22 19.69 15.72
CA VAL A 30 8.96 20.86 16.58
C VAL A 30 7.47 21.19 16.62
N SER A 31 6.87 21.41 15.45
CA SER A 31 5.44 21.71 15.29
C SER A 31 4.76 20.87 14.21
N LEU A 32 5.55 20.14 13.42
CA LEU A 32 5.10 19.14 12.44
C LEU A 32 5.63 17.76 12.83
N PHE A 33 4.73 16.82 13.04
CA PHE A 33 5.06 15.45 13.43
C PHE A 33 4.30 14.46 12.54
N PRO A 34 4.99 13.71 11.67
CA PRO A 34 4.37 12.58 10.99
C PRO A 34 4.14 11.43 11.99
N PHE A 35 3.06 10.69 11.82
CA PHE A 35 2.76 9.47 12.57
C PHE A 35 2.59 8.28 11.61
N PRO A 36 3.69 7.72 11.08
CA PRO A 36 3.64 6.46 10.37
C PRO A 36 3.38 5.30 11.35
N TYR A 37 2.62 4.30 10.92
CA TYR A 37 2.22 3.19 11.76
C TYR A 37 2.13 1.87 10.97
N ASP A 38 2.13 0.73 11.67
CA ASP A 38 1.86 -0.56 11.06
C ASP A 38 0.38 -0.63 10.67
N TRP A 39 0.09 -0.39 9.40
CA TRP A 39 -1.28 -0.37 8.88
C TRP A 39 -1.97 -1.73 8.89
N ARG A 40 -1.26 -2.83 9.19
CA ARG A 40 -1.81 -4.18 9.19
C ARG A 40 -2.55 -4.50 10.49
N GLN A 41 -2.14 -3.91 11.60
CA GLN A 41 -2.65 -4.24 12.92
C GLN A 41 -4.08 -3.71 13.17
N PRO A 42 -4.77 -4.16 14.24
CA PRO A 42 -6.07 -3.61 14.60
C PRO A 42 -6.03 -2.09 14.86
N LEU A 43 -7.03 -1.37 14.34
CA LEU A 43 -7.09 0.10 14.39
C LEU A 43 -7.20 0.66 15.81
N GLU A 44 -7.72 -0.12 16.76
CA GLU A 44 -7.76 0.23 18.18
C GLU A 44 -6.35 0.25 18.79
N THR A 45 -5.51 -0.72 18.42
CA THR A 45 -4.10 -0.78 18.83
C THR A 45 -3.37 0.45 18.32
N THR A 46 -3.51 0.74 17.02
CA THR A 46 -2.92 1.95 16.42
C THR A 46 -3.46 3.24 17.04
N GLY A 47 -4.75 3.27 17.40
CA GLY A 47 -5.34 4.41 18.10
C GLY A 47 -4.70 4.63 19.48
N SER A 48 -4.39 3.55 20.22
CA SER A 48 -3.65 3.66 21.48
C SER A 48 -2.22 4.14 21.28
N GLU A 49 -1.54 3.65 20.23
CA GLU A 49 -0.19 4.08 19.88
C GLU A 49 -0.14 5.55 19.47
N LEU A 50 -1.15 6.03 18.73
CA LEU A 50 -1.32 7.45 18.41
C LEU A 50 -1.40 8.27 19.70
N GLY A 51 -2.19 7.85 20.69
CA GLY A 51 -2.27 8.52 21.98
C GLY A 51 -0.91 8.70 22.66
N THR A 52 -0.13 7.62 22.74
CA THR A 52 1.25 7.64 23.27
C THR A 52 2.17 8.54 22.45
N ALA A 53 2.08 8.48 21.12
CA ALA A 53 2.90 9.29 20.23
C ALA A 53 2.60 10.80 20.38
N LEU A 54 1.33 11.17 20.52
CA LEU A 54 0.93 12.56 20.74
C LEU A 54 1.50 13.13 22.05
N ASP A 55 1.54 12.34 23.13
CA ASP A 55 2.18 12.78 24.37
C ASP A 55 3.68 13.01 24.19
N GLY A 56 4.35 12.14 23.43
CA GLY A 56 5.76 12.31 23.05
C GLY A 56 5.98 13.56 22.20
N PHE A 57 5.14 13.80 21.20
CA PHE A 57 5.21 14.99 20.33
C PHE A 57 5.00 16.28 21.12
N LEU A 58 4.02 16.32 22.03
CA LEU A 58 3.77 17.47 22.89
C LEU A 58 4.94 17.73 23.85
N ALA A 59 5.54 16.69 24.41
CA ALA A 59 6.72 16.81 25.26
C ALA A 59 7.94 17.34 24.48
N GLN A 60 8.16 16.87 23.25
CA GLN A 60 9.22 17.35 22.37
C GLN A 60 8.99 18.81 21.96
N ALA A 61 7.76 19.16 21.56
CA ALA A 61 7.37 20.51 21.20
C ALA A 61 7.52 21.50 22.37
N ALA A 62 7.35 21.05 23.62
CA ALA A 62 7.44 21.90 24.81
C ALA A 62 8.84 22.49 25.02
N ALA A 63 9.88 21.95 24.35
CA ALA A 63 11.20 22.54 24.30
C ALA A 63 11.27 23.87 23.51
N ARG A 64 10.19 24.24 22.80
CA ARG A 64 10.10 25.44 21.97
C ARG A 64 9.02 26.39 22.50
N PRO A 65 9.37 27.54 23.11
CA PRO A 65 8.41 28.40 23.81
C PRO A 65 7.40 29.10 22.88
N TYR A 66 7.68 29.13 21.58
CA TYR A 66 6.79 29.70 20.57
C TYR A 66 5.77 28.69 20.02
N VAL A 67 5.88 27.41 20.40
CA VAL A 67 4.91 26.37 20.04
C VAL A 67 3.92 26.19 21.18
N ARG A 68 2.63 26.18 20.86
CA ARG A 68 1.57 25.88 21.81
C ARG A 68 1.44 24.36 21.97
N THR A 69 1.49 23.86 23.21
CA THR A 69 1.64 22.43 23.51
C THR A 69 0.57 21.85 24.44
N ASP A 70 -0.60 22.49 24.54
CA ASP A 70 -1.75 21.93 25.28
C ASP A 70 -2.48 20.85 24.48
N LYS A 71 -2.58 21.02 23.15
CA LYS A 71 -3.32 20.12 22.26
C LYS A 71 -2.75 20.14 20.84
N VAL A 72 -2.97 19.05 20.09
CA VAL A 72 -2.59 18.93 18.68
C VAL A 72 -3.76 19.12 17.72
N ASP A 73 -3.48 19.49 16.48
CA ASP A 73 -4.38 19.28 15.35
C ASP A 73 -3.94 18.02 14.60
N ILE A 74 -4.89 17.15 14.26
CA ILE A 74 -4.63 15.93 13.50
C ILE A 74 -5.16 16.10 12.09
N ILE A 75 -4.30 15.91 11.08
CA ILE A 75 -4.70 15.66 9.69
C ILE A 75 -4.57 14.17 9.45
N ALA A 76 -5.66 13.51 9.10
CA ALA A 76 -5.72 12.07 8.94
C ALA A 76 -6.36 11.69 7.61
N HIS A 77 -5.66 10.89 6.81
CA HIS A 77 -6.12 10.46 5.49
C HIS A 77 -6.65 9.03 5.52
N SER A 78 -7.74 8.77 4.81
CA SER A 78 -8.31 7.43 4.62
C SER A 78 -8.52 6.71 5.96
N MET A 79 -7.96 5.51 6.13
CA MET A 79 -7.98 4.71 7.35
C MET A 79 -7.39 5.42 8.58
N GLY A 80 -6.46 6.37 8.40
CA GLY A 80 -5.89 7.16 9.50
C GLY A 80 -6.94 7.98 10.25
N GLY A 81 -8.04 8.37 9.59
CA GLY A 81 -9.15 9.04 10.27
C GLY A 81 -9.91 8.10 11.21
N LEU A 82 -9.99 6.80 10.88
CA LEU A 82 -10.55 5.79 11.77
C LEU A 82 -9.62 5.51 12.97
N VAL A 83 -8.30 5.48 12.76
CA VAL A 83 -7.29 5.42 13.84
C VAL A 83 -7.46 6.59 14.80
N SER A 84 -7.56 7.81 14.25
CA SER A 84 -7.75 9.03 15.03
C SER A 84 -9.05 9.00 15.83
N ARG A 85 -10.14 8.55 15.20
CA ARG A 85 -11.43 8.34 15.86
C ARG A 85 -11.37 7.25 16.95
N ALA A 86 -10.63 6.16 16.74
CA ALA A 86 -10.48 5.10 17.73
C ALA A 86 -9.80 5.65 19.01
N TYR A 87 -8.77 6.47 18.84
CA TYR A 87 -8.13 7.19 19.94
C TYR A 87 -9.10 8.18 20.61
N ILE A 88 -9.63 9.13 19.83
CA ILE A 88 -10.39 10.28 20.35
C ILE A 88 -11.75 9.87 20.92
N GLN A 89 -12.31 8.71 20.58
CA GLN A 89 -13.57 8.21 21.17
C GLN A 89 -13.32 7.16 22.25
N GLY A 90 -12.10 6.61 22.31
CA GLY A 90 -11.68 5.60 23.27
C GLY A 90 -11.66 6.09 24.72
N ASN A 91 -11.61 5.15 25.67
CA ASN A 91 -11.54 5.48 27.09
C ASN A 91 -10.16 6.01 27.50
N GLY A 92 -9.10 5.66 26.77
CA GLY A 92 -7.74 6.17 26.97
C GLY A 92 -7.45 7.50 26.28
N TYR A 93 -8.46 8.33 25.99
CA TYR A 93 -8.23 9.64 25.38
C TYR A 93 -7.69 10.63 26.41
N HIS A 94 -6.52 11.24 26.14
CA HIS A 94 -5.82 12.10 27.10
C HIS A 94 -6.26 13.57 27.05
N ASN A 95 -7.33 13.92 26.32
CA ASN A 95 -7.76 15.32 26.11
C ASN A 95 -6.70 16.19 25.41
N ASN A 96 -5.78 15.59 24.65
CA ASN A 96 -4.64 16.23 24.01
C ASN A 96 -4.88 16.57 22.52
N VAL A 97 -6.12 16.48 22.02
CA VAL A 97 -6.48 16.84 20.63
C VAL A 97 -7.42 18.04 20.63
N ARG A 98 -7.12 19.01 19.75
CA ARG A 98 -7.92 20.23 19.52
C ARG A 98 -8.80 20.08 18.29
N ARG A 99 -8.23 19.59 17.18
CA ARG A 99 -8.97 19.36 15.93
C ARG A 99 -8.64 18.02 15.31
N LEU A 100 -9.62 17.46 14.63
CA LEU A 100 -9.48 16.31 13.74
C LEU A 100 -9.99 16.71 12.35
N MET A 101 -9.09 16.73 11.38
CA MET A 101 -9.41 16.85 9.97
C MET A 101 -9.22 15.49 9.30
N THR A 102 -10.31 14.91 8.80
CA THR A 102 -10.26 13.63 8.07
C THR A 102 -10.33 13.87 6.57
N LEU A 103 -9.52 13.18 5.79
CA LEU A 103 -9.48 13.31 4.33
C LEU A 103 -9.94 11.98 3.72
N GLY A 104 -11.16 11.93 3.15
CA GLY A 104 -11.70 10.74 2.49
C GLY A 104 -11.85 9.52 3.41
N THR A 105 -12.03 9.72 4.71
CA THR A 105 -12.10 8.60 5.67
C THR A 105 -13.38 7.79 5.48
N PRO A 106 -13.32 6.45 5.35
CA PRO A 106 -14.51 5.62 5.18
C PRO A 106 -15.25 5.43 6.52
N HIS A 107 -16.03 6.44 6.95
CA HIS A 107 -16.73 6.42 8.24
C HIS A 107 -17.82 5.36 8.33
N LEU A 108 -18.38 4.91 7.20
CA LEU A 108 -19.29 3.76 7.09
C LEU A 108 -18.67 2.57 6.33
N GLY A 109 -17.35 2.59 6.11
CA GLY A 109 -16.60 1.56 5.39
C GLY A 109 -16.58 1.77 3.88
N ALA A 110 -15.78 0.99 3.15
CA ALA A 110 -15.61 1.15 1.70
C ALA A 110 -15.90 -0.19 1.00
N PRO A 111 -16.82 -0.26 0.02
CA PRO A 111 -17.05 -1.48 -0.75
C PRO A 111 -15.76 -2.07 -1.35
N ALA A 112 -14.85 -1.20 -1.80
CA ALA A 112 -13.53 -1.57 -2.32
C ALA A 112 -12.72 -2.53 -1.43
N SER A 113 -12.90 -2.47 -0.11
CA SER A 113 -12.25 -3.39 0.84
C SER A 113 -12.61 -4.87 0.60
N TYR A 114 -13.82 -5.13 0.10
CA TYR A 114 -14.25 -6.47 -0.31
C TYR A 114 -13.47 -6.99 -1.51
N LEU A 115 -13.26 -6.15 -2.52
CA LEU A 115 -12.45 -6.49 -3.69
C LEU A 115 -11.01 -6.79 -3.30
N MET A 116 -10.44 -6.03 -2.37
CA MET A 116 -9.10 -6.29 -1.85
C MET A 116 -9.04 -7.60 -1.05
N ALA A 117 -9.96 -7.80 -0.11
CA ALA A 117 -9.93 -8.93 0.81
C ALA A 117 -10.29 -10.27 0.15
N GLU A 118 -11.30 -10.29 -0.70
CA GLU A 118 -11.86 -11.52 -1.29
C GLU A 118 -11.48 -11.71 -2.76
N GLY A 119 -11.19 -10.62 -3.47
CA GLY A 119 -10.80 -10.63 -4.89
C GLY A 119 -9.32 -10.38 -5.17
N ILE A 120 -8.57 -9.90 -4.16
CA ILE A 120 -7.17 -9.49 -4.29
C ILE A 120 -6.99 -8.45 -5.39
N GLU A 121 -7.99 -7.57 -5.49
CA GLU A 121 -8.06 -6.51 -6.47
C GLU A 121 -7.82 -5.17 -5.76
N PHE A 122 -6.69 -4.55 -6.12
CA PHE A 122 -6.27 -3.25 -5.60
C PHE A 122 -6.70 -2.17 -6.59
N GLN A 123 -7.53 -1.23 -6.16
CA GLN A 123 -8.08 -0.18 -7.03
C GLN A 123 -7.01 0.83 -7.47
N GLY A 124 -7.27 1.52 -8.58
CA GLY A 124 -6.45 2.62 -9.10
C GLY A 124 -5.18 2.20 -9.86
N PRO A 125 -4.51 3.15 -10.52
CA PRO A 125 -3.32 2.90 -11.33
C PRO A 125 -2.15 2.29 -10.55
N GLU A 126 -2.06 2.56 -9.25
CA GLU A 126 -1.01 2.01 -8.37
C GLU A 126 -1.33 0.58 -7.88
N GLY A 127 -2.49 0.02 -8.26
CA GLY A 127 -2.94 -1.31 -7.87
C GLY A 127 -1.90 -2.43 -8.09
N PRO A 128 -1.22 -2.50 -9.25
CA PRO A 128 -0.16 -3.48 -9.47
C PRO A 128 1.06 -3.32 -8.56
N ILE A 129 1.41 -2.07 -8.19
CA ILE A 129 2.51 -1.80 -7.25
C ILE A 129 2.13 -2.32 -5.86
N LEU A 130 0.93 -1.98 -5.39
CA LEU A 130 0.43 -2.45 -4.10
C LEU A 130 0.30 -3.97 -4.06
N ARG A 131 -0.10 -4.58 -5.19
CA ARG A 131 -0.16 -6.04 -5.34
C ARG A 131 1.22 -6.67 -5.19
N ALA A 132 2.24 -6.16 -5.88
CA ALA A 132 3.60 -6.68 -5.80
C ALA A 132 4.16 -6.58 -4.36
N VAL A 133 3.92 -5.46 -3.68
CA VAL A 133 4.30 -5.28 -2.27
C VAL A 133 3.54 -6.27 -1.37
N ALA A 134 2.24 -6.47 -1.59
CA ALA A 134 1.44 -7.40 -0.80
C ALA A 134 1.87 -8.87 -1.02
N ASP A 135 2.16 -9.27 -2.26
CA ASP A 135 2.72 -10.59 -2.57
C ASP A 135 4.06 -10.78 -1.84
N PHE A 136 4.94 -9.78 -1.86
CA PHE A 136 6.20 -9.85 -1.12
C PHE A 136 5.99 -10.02 0.40
N LEU A 137 5.12 -9.21 1.00
CA LEU A 137 4.85 -9.28 2.43
C LEU A 137 4.23 -10.63 2.84
N ALA A 138 3.37 -11.19 1.98
CA ALA A 138 2.82 -12.53 2.16
C ALA A 138 3.92 -13.59 2.11
N TRP A 139 4.78 -13.53 1.10
CA TRP A 139 5.91 -14.45 0.94
C TRP A 139 6.82 -14.43 2.17
N LYS A 140 7.25 -13.24 2.61
CA LYS A 140 8.08 -13.03 3.79
C LYS A 140 7.43 -13.58 5.06
N SER A 141 6.11 -13.51 5.15
CA SER A 141 5.37 -14.02 6.29
C SER A 141 5.12 -15.54 6.21
N GLY A 142 5.71 -16.25 5.24
CA GLY A 142 5.59 -17.69 5.05
C GLY A 142 4.34 -18.12 4.25
N TYR A 143 3.63 -17.19 3.61
CA TYR A 143 2.44 -17.46 2.80
C TYR A 143 2.85 -17.64 1.35
N CYS A 144 3.31 -18.84 1.00
CA CYS A 144 3.63 -19.21 -0.36
C CYS A 144 3.49 -20.72 -0.58
N THR A 145 3.30 -21.10 -1.84
CA THR A 145 3.21 -22.48 -2.28
C THR A 145 4.55 -22.91 -2.87
N LEU A 146 5.11 -24.02 -2.36
CA LEU A 146 6.33 -24.61 -2.90
C LEU A 146 6.06 -25.26 -4.26
N VAL A 147 6.82 -24.85 -5.26
CA VAL A 147 6.87 -25.47 -6.58
C VAL A 147 8.19 -26.22 -6.69
N ILE A 148 8.09 -27.54 -6.89
CA ILE A 148 9.22 -28.44 -7.01
C ILE A 148 9.32 -28.85 -8.48
N THR A 149 10.40 -28.44 -9.15
CA THR A 149 10.81 -28.99 -10.44
C THR A 149 12.07 -29.85 -10.25
N PRO A 150 12.42 -30.72 -11.20
CA PRO A 150 13.66 -31.50 -11.12
C PRO A 150 14.91 -30.63 -10.94
N GLU A 151 14.91 -29.41 -11.47
CA GLU A 151 16.04 -28.49 -11.41
C GLU A 151 15.98 -27.48 -10.26
N HIS A 152 14.80 -27.13 -9.75
CA HIS A 152 14.64 -26.04 -8.77
C HIS A 152 13.48 -26.26 -7.79
N VAL A 153 13.66 -25.83 -6.54
CA VAL A 153 12.57 -25.62 -5.57
C VAL A 153 12.43 -24.12 -5.36
N TYR A 154 11.27 -23.56 -5.66
CA TYR A 154 11.00 -22.14 -5.44
C TYR A 154 9.61 -21.96 -4.82
N CYS A 155 9.44 -20.89 -4.05
CA CYS A 155 8.16 -20.55 -3.43
C CYS A 155 7.49 -19.44 -4.21
N ILE A 156 6.23 -19.63 -4.60
CA ILE A 156 5.43 -18.60 -5.27
C ILE A 156 4.23 -18.23 -4.40
N VAL A 157 3.89 -16.94 -4.36
CA VAL A 157 2.67 -16.49 -3.71
C VAL A 157 1.52 -16.68 -4.69
N THR A 158 0.65 -17.64 -4.39
CA THR A 158 -0.58 -17.83 -5.15
C THR A 158 -1.65 -16.84 -4.67
N ASN A 159 -2.72 -16.65 -5.45
CA ASN A 159 -3.89 -15.91 -4.97
C ASN A 159 -4.44 -16.49 -3.67
N ALA A 160 -4.45 -17.81 -3.49
CA ALA A 160 -4.91 -18.43 -2.26
C ALA A 160 -4.02 -18.06 -1.06
N ASP A 161 -2.70 -17.99 -1.27
CA ASP A 161 -1.74 -17.59 -0.25
C ASP A 161 -1.90 -16.13 0.16
N LEU A 162 -2.01 -15.21 -0.81
CA LEU A 162 -2.20 -13.80 -0.51
C LEU A 162 -3.57 -13.53 0.14
N HIS A 163 -4.63 -14.20 -0.30
CA HIS A 163 -5.94 -14.13 0.37
C HIS A 163 -5.85 -14.56 1.84
N ARG A 164 -5.15 -15.67 2.11
CA ARG A 164 -4.92 -16.16 3.48
C ARG A 164 -4.09 -15.17 4.30
N TYR A 165 -3.04 -14.60 3.72
CA TYR A 165 -2.20 -13.59 4.36
C TYR A 165 -3.02 -12.36 4.78
N ILE A 166 -3.82 -11.78 3.86
CA ILE A 166 -4.64 -10.60 4.15
C ILE A 166 -5.59 -10.89 5.32
N ARG A 167 -6.27 -12.03 5.31
CA ARG A 167 -7.24 -12.40 6.35
C ARG A 167 -6.59 -12.66 7.72
N GLU A 168 -5.40 -13.27 7.76
CA GLU A 168 -4.76 -13.67 9.01
C GLU A 168 -3.84 -12.59 9.60
N ARG A 169 -3.24 -11.76 8.75
CA ARG A 169 -2.16 -10.83 9.14
C ARG A 169 -2.49 -9.37 8.98
N ILE A 170 -3.60 -9.03 8.32
CA ILE A 170 -4.01 -7.65 8.07
C ILE A 170 -5.46 -7.41 8.56
N PRO A 171 -5.74 -7.58 9.87
CA PRO A 171 -7.08 -7.38 10.42
C PRO A 171 -7.70 -6.00 10.10
N SER A 172 -6.89 -4.97 9.91
CA SER A 172 -7.35 -3.62 9.54
C SER A 172 -8.19 -3.58 8.25
N VAL A 173 -7.93 -4.49 7.29
CA VAL A 173 -8.72 -4.58 6.06
C VAL A 173 -10.16 -4.97 6.36
N GLY A 174 -10.39 -5.86 7.32
CA GLY A 174 -11.76 -6.19 7.76
C GLY A 174 -12.43 -5.05 8.51
N GLN A 175 -11.65 -4.20 9.18
CA GLN A 175 -12.15 -3.05 9.96
C GLN A 175 -12.54 -1.84 9.09
N ILE A 176 -12.33 -1.90 7.78
CA ILE A 176 -12.81 -0.91 6.80
C ILE A 176 -13.94 -1.44 5.91
N PHE A 177 -14.46 -2.63 6.20
CA PHE A 177 -15.64 -3.15 5.52
C PHE A 177 -16.85 -2.27 5.81
N PRO A 178 -17.82 -2.18 4.88
CA PRO A 178 -19.06 -1.47 5.15
C PRO A 178 -19.74 -1.97 6.43
N ASP A 179 -20.16 -1.05 7.30
CA ASP A 179 -20.93 -1.40 8.49
C ASP A 179 -22.41 -1.67 8.16
N ARG A 180 -23.24 -1.95 9.17
CA ARG A 180 -24.67 -2.23 8.97
C ARG A 180 -25.47 -1.01 8.54
N ASP A 181 -25.01 0.19 8.91
CA ASP A 181 -25.71 1.43 8.58
C ASP A 181 -25.40 1.84 7.13
N TYR A 182 -24.32 1.31 6.55
CA TYR A 182 -24.01 1.44 5.13
C TYR A 182 -25.16 0.89 4.25
N LEU A 183 -25.89 1.83 3.66
CA LEU A 183 -27.01 1.57 2.75
C LEU A 183 -28.17 0.80 3.37
N ALA A 184 -28.38 0.87 4.70
CA ALA A 184 -29.44 0.14 5.42
C ALA A 184 -30.84 0.23 4.78
N ASN A 185 -31.15 1.37 4.12
CA ASN A 185 -32.46 1.61 3.52
C ASN A 185 -32.51 1.48 1.99
N ASN A 186 -31.37 1.50 1.30
CA ASN A 186 -31.32 1.42 -0.17
C ASN A 186 -29.88 1.19 -0.69
N PRO A 187 -29.53 -0.01 -1.17
CA PRO A 187 -30.40 -1.17 -1.39
C PRO A 187 -30.61 -2.08 -0.17
N GLY A 188 -29.98 -1.81 0.98
CA GLY A 188 -30.01 -2.68 2.18
C GLY A 188 -28.68 -3.40 2.44
N GLY A 189 -27.63 -3.06 1.70
CA GLY A 189 -26.27 -3.59 1.83
C GLY A 189 -25.41 -3.27 0.62
N TYR A 190 -24.14 -3.72 0.64
CA TYR A 190 -23.16 -3.45 -0.42
C TYR A 190 -22.90 -4.65 -1.36
N LEU A 191 -23.47 -5.84 -1.06
CA LEU A 191 -23.41 -7.03 -1.92
C LEU A 191 -24.84 -7.47 -2.27
N ILE A 192 -25.12 -7.63 -3.56
CA ILE A 192 -26.43 -8.00 -4.08
C ILE A 192 -26.31 -9.25 -4.94
N SER A 193 -27.08 -10.29 -4.66
CA SER A 193 -27.05 -11.48 -5.55
C SER A 193 -27.59 -11.13 -6.94
N ALA A 194 -26.81 -11.47 -7.98
CA ALA A 194 -27.24 -11.32 -9.37
C ALA A 194 -28.19 -12.45 -9.84
N THR A 195 -28.45 -13.47 -9.01
CA THR A 195 -29.40 -14.54 -9.32
C THR A 195 -30.85 -14.12 -9.08
N THR A 196 -31.81 -14.78 -9.74
CA THR A 196 -33.25 -14.57 -9.54
C THR A 196 -33.81 -15.60 -8.56
N PRO A 197 -34.58 -15.20 -7.52
CA PRO A 197 -34.93 -13.81 -7.18
C PRO A 197 -33.73 -13.03 -6.67
N THR A 198 -33.63 -11.74 -7.05
CA THR A 198 -32.60 -10.84 -6.53
C THR A 198 -32.71 -10.80 -5.02
N GLN A 199 -31.67 -11.26 -4.35
CA GLN A 199 -31.59 -11.29 -2.90
C GLN A 199 -30.64 -10.18 -2.48
N ILE A 200 -31.19 -9.20 -1.76
CA ILE A 200 -30.44 -8.20 -1.03
C ILE A 200 -30.44 -8.66 0.42
N TYR A 201 -29.31 -9.15 0.85
CA TYR A 201 -29.04 -9.44 2.24
C TYR A 201 -27.64 -8.91 2.49
N PRO A 202 -27.18 -8.84 3.73
CA PRO A 202 -25.79 -9.13 3.92
C PRO A 202 -25.61 -10.65 3.62
N TYR A 203 -25.62 -11.02 2.34
CA TYR A 203 -25.26 -12.36 1.90
C TYR A 203 -23.80 -12.56 2.30
N GLY A 204 -23.56 -13.31 3.37
CA GLY A 204 -22.24 -13.43 3.97
C GLY A 204 -21.76 -12.16 4.70
N VAL A 205 -22.57 -11.57 5.59
CA VAL A 205 -22.15 -10.42 6.42
C VAL A 205 -20.78 -10.71 7.03
N GLN A 206 -19.77 -9.93 6.65
CA GLN A 206 -18.65 -9.71 7.54
C GLN A 206 -19.06 -8.56 8.44
N VAL A 207 -19.26 -8.87 9.73
CA VAL A 207 -19.62 -7.88 10.73
C VAL A 207 -18.38 -7.04 11.01
N ASN A 208 -18.46 -5.74 10.77
CA ASN A 208 -17.40 -4.81 11.13
C ASN A 208 -17.65 -4.29 12.56
N ASP A 209 -17.40 -5.15 13.55
CA ASP A 209 -17.64 -4.83 14.97
C ASP A 209 -16.90 -3.55 15.41
N PHE A 210 -15.71 -3.32 14.85
CA PHE A 210 -14.95 -2.10 15.09
C PHE A 210 -15.72 -0.87 14.65
N LEU A 211 -16.09 -0.79 13.37
CA LEU A 211 -16.71 0.42 12.81
C LEU A 211 -18.12 0.63 13.36
N GLU A 212 -18.87 -0.45 13.57
CA GLU A 212 -20.16 -0.38 14.25
C GLU A 212 -20.01 0.19 15.67
N SER A 213 -19.02 -0.27 16.44
CA SER A 213 -18.74 0.26 17.78
C SER A 213 -18.28 1.72 17.72
N LEU A 214 -17.45 2.06 16.74
CA LEU A 214 -16.93 3.40 16.52
C LEU A 214 -18.05 4.40 16.20
N ASN A 215 -19.01 4.00 15.35
CA ASN A 215 -20.16 4.81 14.95
C ASN A 215 -21.19 4.92 16.06
N ARG A 216 -21.49 3.85 16.81
CA ARG A 216 -22.33 3.92 18.03
C ARG A 216 -21.80 4.93 19.06
N ASN A 217 -20.49 5.13 19.11
CA ASN A 217 -19.84 6.05 20.05
C ASN A 217 -19.49 7.42 19.46
N VAL A 218 -19.98 7.75 18.25
CA VAL A 218 -19.67 9.01 17.55
C VAL A 218 -19.97 10.26 18.38
N GLY A 219 -21.01 10.18 19.22
CA GLY A 219 -21.42 11.27 20.09
C GLY A 219 -20.37 11.73 21.11
N ARG A 220 -19.27 10.99 21.28
CA ARG A 220 -18.11 11.39 22.12
C ARG A 220 -17.22 12.44 21.47
N LEU A 221 -17.25 12.61 20.14
CA LEU A 221 -16.36 13.55 19.44
C LEU A 221 -16.67 15.00 19.80
N ILE A 222 -17.94 15.41 19.73
CA ILE A 222 -18.35 16.81 19.94
C ILE A 222 -18.01 17.30 21.36
N PRO A 223 -18.31 16.57 22.45
CA PRO A 223 -17.89 16.98 23.78
C PRO A 223 -16.37 17.07 23.97
N ARG A 224 -15.56 16.38 23.14
CA ARG A 224 -14.09 16.34 23.25
C ARG A 224 -13.40 17.41 22.40
N LEU A 225 -13.88 17.67 21.19
CA LEU A 225 -13.25 18.58 20.22
C LEU A 225 -14.07 19.84 19.93
N GLY A 226 -15.35 19.85 20.27
CA GLY A 226 -16.33 20.80 19.73
C GLY A 226 -16.68 20.49 18.27
N ALA A 227 -17.89 20.87 17.83
CA ALA A 227 -18.34 20.60 16.47
C ALA A 227 -17.43 21.22 15.39
N GLN A 228 -16.91 22.42 15.66
CA GLN A 228 -15.96 23.13 14.77
C GLN A 228 -14.55 22.50 14.78
N GLY A 229 -14.23 21.67 15.76
CA GLY A 229 -12.98 20.92 15.82
C GLY A 229 -13.00 19.63 15.01
N ILE A 230 -14.12 19.28 14.38
CA ILE A 230 -14.27 18.07 13.57
C ILE A 230 -14.49 18.52 12.12
N ILE A 231 -13.54 18.21 11.24
CA ILE A 231 -13.51 18.70 9.86
C ILE A 231 -13.41 17.49 8.92
N PRO A 232 -14.52 16.78 8.65
CA PRO A 232 -14.51 15.71 7.66
C PRO A 232 -14.47 16.31 6.27
N VAL A 233 -13.51 15.89 5.46
CA VAL A 233 -13.38 16.27 4.06
C VAL A 233 -13.79 15.10 3.18
N VAL A 234 -14.77 15.36 2.32
CA VAL A 234 -15.42 14.38 1.47
C VAL A 234 -15.07 14.67 0.02
N GLY A 235 -14.38 13.73 -0.62
CA GLY A 235 -14.27 13.75 -2.07
C GLY A 235 -15.56 13.27 -2.72
N SER A 236 -16.00 13.99 -3.75
CA SER A 236 -17.28 13.75 -4.45
C SER A 236 -17.20 13.94 -5.96
N GLY A 237 -15.99 14.12 -6.49
CA GLY A 237 -15.75 14.40 -7.90
C GLY A 237 -15.55 13.16 -8.78
N LYS A 238 -15.46 11.95 -8.21
CA LYS A 238 -15.14 10.71 -8.95
C LYS A 238 -16.23 9.66 -8.81
N ASP A 239 -16.49 8.95 -9.90
CA ASP A 239 -17.27 7.72 -9.88
C ASP A 239 -16.57 6.68 -9.00
N THR A 240 -17.32 6.16 -8.03
CA THR A 240 -16.80 5.31 -6.97
C THR A 240 -17.72 4.13 -6.73
N ASP A 241 -17.14 2.93 -6.66
CA ASP A 241 -17.88 1.71 -6.37
C ASP A 241 -18.70 1.86 -5.07
N PHE A 242 -20.01 1.68 -5.21
CA PHE A 242 -21.02 1.92 -4.19
C PHE A 242 -21.64 0.62 -3.68
N TYR A 243 -21.97 -0.30 -4.58
CA TYR A 243 -22.31 -1.67 -4.22
C TYR A 243 -21.96 -2.61 -5.39
N TYR A 244 -21.84 -3.90 -5.08
CA TYR A 244 -21.54 -4.93 -6.06
C TYR A 244 -22.71 -5.87 -6.25
N ARG A 245 -22.94 -6.25 -7.50
CA ARG A 245 -23.70 -7.47 -7.80
C ARG A 245 -22.72 -8.64 -7.82
N VAL A 246 -23.09 -9.73 -7.16
CA VAL A 246 -22.24 -10.92 -7.01
C VAL A 246 -22.89 -12.15 -7.60
N ILE A 247 -22.06 -13.04 -8.15
CA ILE A 247 -22.44 -14.38 -8.60
C ILE A 247 -21.78 -15.44 -7.72
N GLN A 248 -22.27 -16.67 -7.80
CA GLN A 248 -21.60 -17.78 -7.15
C GLN A 248 -20.21 -18.00 -7.77
N ARG A 249 -19.18 -18.09 -6.91
CA ARG A 249 -17.81 -18.43 -7.34
C ARG A 249 -17.75 -19.84 -7.92
N ARG A 250 -16.81 -20.08 -8.82
CA ARG A 250 -16.47 -21.43 -9.30
C ARG A 250 -15.69 -22.18 -8.23
N VAL A 251 -15.74 -23.52 -8.26
CA VAL A 251 -15.06 -24.38 -7.28
C VAL A 251 -13.55 -24.14 -7.24
N ASN A 252 -12.93 -23.91 -8.41
CA ASN A 252 -11.49 -23.67 -8.54
C ASN A 252 -11.06 -22.24 -8.15
N GLU A 253 -11.99 -21.37 -7.75
CA GLU A 253 -11.71 -20.02 -7.26
C GLU A 253 -11.62 -19.99 -5.74
N ALA A 254 -11.94 -21.08 -5.03
CA ALA A 254 -11.70 -21.17 -3.60
C ALA A 254 -10.21 -21.01 -3.28
N PRO A 255 -9.84 -20.29 -2.20
CA PRO A 255 -10.70 -19.77 -1.14
C PRO A 255 -11.32 -18.37 -1.39
N LEU A 256 -11.02 -17.72 -2.52
CA LEU A 256 -11.49 -16.36 -2.83
C LEU A 256 -13.02 -16.29 -2.94
N TRP A 257 -13.58 -15.07 -2.83
CA TRP A 257 -15.00 -14.79 -3.09
C TRP A 257 -15.97 -15.58 -2.20
N THR A 258 -15.67 -15.70 -0.91
CA THR A 258 -16.48 -16.42 0.09
C THR A 258 -17.93 -15.96 0.09
N ASN A 259 -18.15 -14.65 -0.09
CA ASN A 259 -19.47 -14.04 -0.06
C ASN A 259 -19.99 -13.68 -1.46
N GLY A 260 -19.42 -14.28 -2.51
CA GLY A 260 -19.83 -14.09 -3.90
C GLY A 260 -18.81 -13.32 -4.74
N LYS A 261 -18.65 -13.74 -5.98
CA LYS A 261 -17.67 -13.18 -6.90
C LYS A 261 -18.23 -11.94 -7.59
N VAL A 262 -17.44 -10.87 -7.62
CA VAL A 262 -17.64 -9.75 -8.54
C VAL A 262 -16.90 -10.09 -9.84
N PRO A 263 -17.59 -10.28 -10.98
CA PRO A 263 -16.92 -10.53 -12.26
C PRO A 263 -15.95 -9.39 -12.63
N GLN A 264 -14.79 -9.76 -13.20
CA GLN A 264 -13.84 -8.81 -13.78
C GLN A 264 -14.22 -8.53 -15.24
N ASN A 265 -14.00 -7.29 -15.71
CA ASN A 265 -14.17 -6.86 -17.12
C ASN A 265 -15.57 -7.04 -17.74
N SER A 266 -16.61 -7.26 -16.93
CA SER A 266 -17.99 -7.04 -17.38
C SER A 266 -18.25 -5.53 -17.39
N ASP A 267 -18.93 -5.00 -18.41
CA ASP A 267 -19.35 -3.60 -18.50
C ASP A 267 -19.72 -3.08 -17.11
N THR A 268 -18.96 -2.10 -16.62
CA THR A 268 -18.85 -1.74 -15.19
C THR A 268 -20.22 -1.56 -14.53
N GLU A 269 -21.20 -1.04 -15.27
CA GLU A 269 -22.58 -0.80 -14.83
C GLU A 269 -23.37 -2.07 -14.45
N THR A 270 -22.99 -3.26 -14.93
CA THR A 270 -23.75 -4.49 -14.66
C THR A 270 -23.44 -5.12 -13.30
N PHE A 271 -22.21 -5.01 -12.80
CA PHE A 271 -21.79 -5.65 -11.54
C PHE A 271 -21.20 -4.70 -10.50
N ARG A 272 -20.85 -3.47 -10.90
CA ARG A 272 -20.28 -2.44 -10.01
C ARG A 272 -21.10 -1.17 -10.17
N GLU A 273 -22.04 -0.97 -9.27
CA GLU A 273 -22.74 0.31 -9.22
C GLU A 273 -21.75 1.36 -8.74
N GLN A 274 -21.66 2.48 -9.47
CA GLN A 274 -20.85 3.61 -9.07
C GLN A 274 -21.71 4.82 -8.71
N ARG A 275 -21.24 5.61 -7.74
CA ARG A 275 -21.84 6.87 -7.30
C ARG A 275 -20.73 7.89 -6.99
N PRO A 276 -21.09 9.17 -6.74
CA PRO A 276 -20.09 10.17 -6.34
C PRO A 276 -19.28 9.74 -5.11
N GLY A 277 -17.98 9.98 -5.20
CA GLY A 277 -16.98 9.70 -4.19
C GLY A 277 -15.61 10.23 -4.64
N ASP A 278 -14.55 9.60 -4.16
CA ASP A 278 -13.16 9.95 -4.50
C ASP A 278 -12.44 8.84 -5.31
N GLY A 279 -13.17 7.88 -5.85
CA GLY A 279 -12.64 6.73 -6.60
C GLY A 279 -12.30 5.53 -5.72
N THR A 280 -12.44 5.63 -4.39
CA THR A 280 -12.30 4.48 -3.47
C THR A 280 -13.38 4.48 -2.40
N VAL A 281 -13.63 5.64 -1.78
CA VAL A 281 -14.61 5.84 -0.72
C VAL A 281 -15.79 6.64 -1.27
N PRO A 282 -17.01 6.07 -1.26
CA PRO A 282 -18.20 6.82 -1.64
C PRO A 282 -18.41 8.04 -0.74
N SER A 283 -18.92 9.14 -1.30
CA SER A 283 -19.14 10.37 -0.53
C SER A 283 -20.06 10.14 0.68
N ALA A 284 -21.06 9.26 0.55
CA ALA A 284 -21.95 8.89 1.64
C ALA A 284 -21.23 8.15 2.80
N SER A 285 -20.12 7.45 2.51
CA SER A 285 -19.31 6.84 3.57
C SER A 285 -18.33 7.82 4.18
N ALA A 286 -17.81 8.75 3.37
CA ALA A 286 -16.91 9.80 3.86
C ALA A 286 -17.62 10.92 4.64
N ASP A 287 -18.94 11.05 4.49
CA ASP A 287 -19.71 12.05 5.22
C ASP A 287 -20.03 11.59 6.65
N LEU A 288 -19.20 12.03 7.60
CA LEU A 288 -19.43 11.78 9.03
C LEU A 288 -20.73 12.43 9.55
N GLY A 289 -21.25 13.44 8.85
CA GLY A 289 -22.54 14.08 9.14
C GLY A 289 -23.74 13.14 8.96
N LEU A 290 -23.60 12.07 8.17
CA LEU A 290 -24.62 11.01 8.07
C LEU A 290 -24.63 10.09 9.30
N VAL A 291 -23.53 10.04 10.05
CA VAL A 291 -23.44 9.27 11.31
C VAL A 291 -23.86 10.14 12.51
N ASP A 292 -23.48 11.42 12.51
CA ASP A 292 -23.90 12.41 13.51
C ASP A 292 -24.23 13.75 12.84
N SER A 293 -25.51 14.06 12.73
CA SER A 293 -26.03 15.24 12.01
C SER A 293 -25.60 16.59 12.58
N ARG A 294 -24.92 16.60 13.73
CA ARG A 294 -24.34 17.81 14.34
C ARG A 294 -22.95 18.14 13.78
N ILE A 295 -22.35 17.23 13.00
CA ILE A 295 -21.07 17.41 12.33
C ILE A 295 -21.33 17.82 10.88
N SER A 296 -20.64 18.86 10.42
CA SER A 296 -20.73 19.32 9.02
C SER A 296 -19.49 18.89 8.25
N SER A 297 -19.69 18.15 7.17
CA SER A 297 -18.62 17.74 6.26
C SER A 297 -18.35 18.78 5.17
N LEU A 298 -17.10 18.89 4.75
CA LEU A 298 -16.66 19.71 3.62
C LEU A 298 -16.61 18.85 2.35
N PHE A 299 -17.54 19.09 1.43
CA PHE A 299 -17.58 18.38 0.15
C PHE A 299 -16.72 19.10 -0.89
N LEU A 300 -15.84 18.35 -1.53
CA LEU A 300 -14.98 18.82 -2.61
C LEU A 300 -15.17 17.94 -3.84
N THR A 301 -15.38 18.56 -4.98
CA THR A 301 -15.39 17.88 -6.30
C THR A 301 -14.08 18.08 -7.04
N GLN A 302 -13.39 19.19 -6.79
CA GLN A 302 -12.14 19.56 -7.46
C GLN A 302 -11.01 19.80 -6.45
N ALA A 303 -9.78 19.56 -6.91
CA ALA A 303 -8.55 19.90 -6.22
C ALA A 303 -8.39 21.42 -6.09
N ASP A 304 -7.41 21.85 -5.30
CA ASP A 304 -7.10 23.27 -5.05
C ASP A 304 -6.68 24.04 -6.31
N ASP A 305 -6.28 23.34 -7.38
CA ASP A 305 -5.97 23.92 -8.68
C ASP A 305 -7.22 24.24 -9.53
N GLY A 306 -8.40 23.77 -9.11
CA GLY A 306 -9.68 23.92 -9.82
C GLY A 306 -9.77 23.16 -11.15
N ARG A 307 -8.80 22.28 -11.45
CA ARG A 307 -8.68 21.59 -12.74
C ARG A 307 -8.92 20.10 -12.63
N GLN A 308 -8.44 19.49 -11.55
CA GLN A 308 -8.50 18.04 -11.38
C GLN A 308 -9.62 17.64 -10.43
N GLU A 309 -10.31 16.55 -10.72
CA GLU A 309 -11.19 15.91 -9.76
C GLU A 309 -10.39 15.35 -8.59
N VAL A 310 -10.96 15.44 -7.40
CA VAL A 310 -10.33 14.86 -6.20
C VAL A 310 -10.33 13.33 -6.28
N LYS A 311 -9.15 12.74 -6.05
CA LYS A 311 -8.93 11.30 -6.01
C LYS A 311 -8.52 10.90 -4.60
N HIS A 312 -9.02 9.77 -4.12
CA HIS A 312 -8.83 9.28 -2.75
C HIS A 312 -7.37 9.39 -2.32
N ARG A 313 -6.50 8.69 -3.05
CA ARG A 313 -5.06 8.65 -2.77
C ARG A 313 -4.42 10.02 -2.81
N HIS A 314 -4.87 10.92 -3.68
CA HIS A 314 -4.21 12.21 -3.87
C HIS A 314 -4.80 13.30 -3.00
N LEU A 315 -5.82 13.03 -2.18
CA LEU A 315 -6.45 14.03 -1.31
C LEU A 315 -5.41 14.85 -0.53
N PRO A 316 -4.45 14.27 0.21
CA PRO A 316 -3.47 15.07 0.96
C PRO A 316 -2.73 16.11 0.10
N SER A 317 -2.36 15.73 -1.13
CA SER A 317 -1.68 16.61 -2.08
C SER A 317 -2.63 17.58 -2.81
N GLN A 318 -3.77 17.09 -3.29
CA GLN A 318 -4.72 17.86 -4.10
C GLN A 318 -5.42 18.96 -3.30
N ILE A 319 -5.54 18.81 -1.98
CA ILE A 319 -6.25 19.77 -1.13
C ILE A 319 -5.36 20.37 -0.03
N GLN A 320 -4.05 20.45 -0.27
CA GLN A 320 -3.08 20.96 0.71
C GLN A 320 -3.32 22.42 1.11
N LEU A 321 -3.71 23.29 0.18
CA LEU A 321 -4.01 24.70 0.46
C LEU A 321 -5.32 24.82 1.25
N THR A 322 -6.33 24.05 0.87
CA THR A 322 -7.59 23.96 1.65
C THR A 322 -7.33 23.41 3.05
N THR A 323 -6.45 22.42 3.20
CA THR A 323 -6.07 21.86 4.50
C THR A 323 -5.44 22.95 5.38
N ILE A 324 -4.48 23.70 4.84
CA ILE A 324 -3.83 24.79 5.59
C ILE A 324 -4.80 25.91 5.92
N GLU A 325 -5.65 26.32 4.96
CA GLU A 325 -6.68 27.31 5.17
C GLU A 325 -7.59 26.94 6.36
N ARG A 326 -7.94 25.66 6.51
CA ARG A 326 -8.72 25.16 7.65
C ARG A 326 -7.94 25.13 8.96
N LEU A 327 -6.62 24.92 8.92
CA LEU A 327 -5.78 24.91 10.11
C LEU A 327 -5.51 26.32 10.66
N ILE A 328 -5.08 27.24 9.79
CA ILE A 328 -4.58 28.57 10.19
C ILE A 328 -5.55 29.71 9.89
N GLY A 329 -6.65 29.45 9.16
CA GLY A 329 -7.68 30.44 8.83
C GLY A 329 -7.35 31.35 7.65
N VAL A 330 -6.22 31.13 6.97
CA VAL A 330 -5.76 31.91 5.81
C VAL A 330 -5.24 30.94 4.76
N ARG A 331 -5.70 31.11 3.52
CA ARG A 331 -5.21 30.35 2.36
C ARG A 331 -3.83 30.88 1.93
N PRO A 332 -2.79 30.05 1.79
CA PRO A 332 -1.49 30.50 1.32
C PRO A 332 -1.57 31.11 -0.09
N PRO A 333 -0.80 32.18 -0.39
CA PRO A 333 -0.75 32.79 -1.72
C PRO A 333 0.17 32.05 -2.69
N PHE A 334 0.88 31.02 -2.20
CA PHE A 334 1.76 30.15 -2.97
C PHE A 334 1.21 28.72 -2.94
N ASN A 335 1.74 27.91 -3.85
CA ASN A 335 1.52 26.47 -3.89
C ASN A 335 2.91 25.88 -4.15
N ALA A 336 3.38 24.99 -3.28
CA ALA A 336 4.64 24.25 -3.42
C ALA A 336 4.74 23.56 -4.80
N GLY A 337 3.61 23.39 -5.46
CA GLY A 337 3.46 22.79 -6.77
C GLY A 337 2.88 21.40 -6.57
N PHE A 338 1.69 21.17 -7.09
CA PHE A 338 1.19 19.81 -7.25
C PHE A 338 2.07 19.11 -8.27
N SER A 339 2.99 18.27 -7.80
CA SER A 339 3.53 17.19 -8.63
C SER A 339 2.57 16.01 -8.47
N ASP A 340 1.91 15.62 -9.57
CA ASP A 340 1.15 14.37 -9.58
C ASP A 340 2.16 13.26 -9.25
N PRO A 341 2.00 12.53 -8.13
CA PRO A 341 2.94 11.50 -7.72
C PRO A 341 2.93 10.27 -8.64
N LEU A 342 2.46 10.40 -9.90
CA LEU A 342 2.53 9.39 -10.94
C LEU A 342 3.92 8.77 -10.93
N VAL A 343 3.96 7.55 -10.40
CA VAL A 343 5.20 6.88 -10.10
C VAL A 343 5.92 6.64 -11.41
N ARG A 344 7.09 7.26 -11.59
CA ARG A 344 7.84 7.28 -12.86
C ARG A 344 8.57 5.97 -13.07
N ASN A 345 7.80 4.89 -13.24
CA ASN A 345 8.27 3.52 -13.32
C ASN A 345 9.23 3.20 -12.16
N PRO A 346 8.74 3.06 -10.91
CA PRO A 346 9.62 2.80 -9.78
C PRO A 346 10.33 1.46 -9.98
N ILE A 347 11.46 1.28 -9.31
CA ILE A 347 12.14 -0.02 -9.31
C ILE A 347 12.04 -0.68 -7.94
N LEU A 348 11.81 -1.99 -7.96
CA LEU A 348 11.90 -2.88 -6.81
C LEU A 348 13.11 -3.77 -7.01
N VAL A 349 14.12 -3.62 -6.16
CA VAL A 349 15.26 -4.54 -6.08
C VAL A 349 15.02 -5.49 -4.92
N PHE A 350 15.23 -6.78 -5.13
CA PHE A 350 15.04 -7.81 -4.11
C PHE A 350 16.15 -8.85 -4.17
N ASN A 351 16.42 -9.46 -3.02
CA ASN A 351 17.30 -10.63 -2.89
C ASN A 351 16.51 -11.80 -2.29
N LEU A 352 16.77 -13.00 -2.82
CA LEU A 352 16.48 -14.27 -2.18
C LEU A 352 17.78 -14.71 -1.51
N SER A 353 17.71 -14.87 -0.19
CA SER A 353 18.80 -15.23 0.72
C SER A 353 19.58 -16.48 0.30
N PRO A 354 20.84 -16.69 0.75
CA PRO A 354 21.45 -16.12 1.96
C PRO A 354 22.50 -15.04 1.70
N VAL A 355 22.06 -13.92 1.14
CA VAL A 355 22.87 -12.72 0.92
C VAL A 355 22.20 -11.50 1.52
N GLU A 356 22.99 -10.50 1.92
CA GLU A 356 22.55 -9.13 2.24
C GLU A 356 22.82 -8.22 1.03
N MET A 357 22.00 -7.20 0.83
CA MET A 357 22.03 -6.37 -0.38
C MET A 357 22.42 -4.91 -0.13
N GLN A 358 23.24 -4.36 -1.02
CA GLN A 358 23.53 -2.94 -1.18
C GLN A 358 23.32 -2.55 -2.65
N VAL A 359 22.56 -1.49 -2.89
CA VAL A 359 22.30 -0.94 -4.23
C VAL A 359 23.02 0.40 -4.36
N ILE A 360 23.69 0.59 -5.49
CA ILE A 360 24.38 1.83 -5.86
C ILE A 360 23.73 2.34 -7.13
N ASP A 361 23.29 3.60 -7.11
CA ASP A 361 22.63 4.22 -8.25
C ASP A 361 23.62 4.80 -9.28
N PRO A 362 23.13 5.32 -10.43
CA PRO A 362 23.98 5.89 -11.47
C PRO A 362 24.83 7.11 -11.03
N LEU A 363 24.51 7.75 -9.91
CA LEU A 363 25.30 8.85 -9.35
C LEU A 363 26.28 8.39 -8.26
N GLY A 364 26.37 7.09 -8.00
CA GLY A 364 27.24 6.51 -6.97
C GLY A 364 26.68 6.56 -5.56
N ARG A 365 25.42 6.96 -5.37
CA ARG A 365 24.74 6.99 -4.07
C ARG A 365 24.33 5.59 -3.67
N ARG A 366 24.41 5.26 -2.38
CA ARG A 366 24.19 3.90 -1.84
C ARG A 366 22.93 3.81 -1.01
N ALA A 367 22.19 2.71 -1.14
CA ALA A 367 21.15 2.33 -0.19
C ALA A 367 21.17 0.82 0.07
N GLY A 368 20.67 0.39 1.23
CA GLY A 368 20.75 -1.00 1.68
C GLY A 368 21.74 -1.19 2.83
N VAL A 369 22.37 -2.34 2.93
CA VAL A 369 23.26 -2.66 4.06
C VAL A 369 24.64 -2.06 3.85
N ASP A 370 25.19 -1.43 4.88
CA ASP A 370 26.62 -1.14 4.97
C ASP A 370 27.36 -2.41 5.39
N PHE A 371 28.14 -2.99 4.49
CA PHE A 371 28.85 -4.25 4.74
C PHE A 371 29.99 -4.13 5.77
N ASP A 372 30.43 -2.91 6.08
CA ASP A 372 31.53 -2.70 7.02
C ASP A 372 31.01 -2.46 8.44
N THR A 373 29.89 -1.74 8.58
CA THR A 373 29.29 -1.42 9.89
C THR A 373 28.11 -2.32 10.26
N GLY A 374 27.53 -3.04 9.28
CA GLY A 374 26.26 -3.75 9.43
C GLY A 374 25.04 -2.83 9.52
N GLY A 375 25.25 -1.50 9.43
CA GLY A 375 24.20 -0.49 9.46
C GLY A 375 23.43 -0.39 8.14
N GLU A 376 22.58 0.63 8.06
CA GLU A 376 21.77 0.92 6.87
C GLU A 376 22.26 2.20 6.19
N LEU A 377 22.40 2.15 4.87
CA LEU A 377 22.68 3.29 4.00
C LEU A 377 21.38 3.77 3.37
N ALA A 378 21.21 5.09 3.34
CA ALA A 378 20.03 5.76 2.77
C ALA A 378 20.43 7.02 1.99
N GLU A 379 21.45 6.90 1.13
CA GLU A 379 21.98 8.02 0.35
C GLU A 379 21.19 8.25 -0.96
N ILE A 380 20.46 7.25 -1.44
CA ILE A 380 19.60 7.37 -2.62
C ILE A 380 18.27 8.04 -2.19
N PRO A 381 17.91 9.23 -2.70
CA PRO A 381 16.65 9.88 -2.39
C PRO A 381 15.46 9.04 -2.86
N THR A 382 14.36 9.07 -2.11
CA THR A 382 13.14 8.29 -2.38
C THR A 382 13.34 6.78 -2.39
N ALA A 383 14.52 6.30 -1.99
CA ALA A 383 14.74 4.88 -1.74
C ALA A 383 14.22 4.52 -0.35
N ALA A 384 13.56 3.38 -0.27
CA ALA A 384 13.17 2.77 0.98
C ALA A 384 13.65 1.33 0.99
N PHE A 385 14.32 0.96 2.08
CA PHE A 385 14.94 -0.34 2.25
C PHE A 385 14.29 -1.08 3.40
N TRP A 386 13.90 -2.31 3.15
CA TRP A 386 13.29 -3.21 4.12
C TRP A 386 14.19 -4.43 4.27
N ARG A 387 15.07 -4.33 5.27
CA ARG A 387 15.87 -5.45 5.72
C ARG A 387 15.04 -6.40 6.57
N SER A 388 15.19 -7.72 6.41
CA SER A 388 14.59 -8.62 7.39
C SER A 388 15.35 -8.62 8.72
N ALA A 389 14.61 -8.71 9.83
CA ALA A 389 15.18 -8.95 11.15
C ALA A 389 15.54 -10.43 11.37
N VAL A 390 15.03 -11.33 10.50
CA VAL A 390 15.32 -12.75 10.52
C VAL A 390 16.44 -13.04 9.51
N PRO A 391 17.58 -13.61 9.93
CA PRO A 391 18.64 -13.97 9.01
C PRO A 391 18.14 -14.96 7.95
N GLY A 392 18.46 -14.70 6.68
CA GLY A 392 18.05 -15.58 5.58
C GLY A 392 16.62 -15.35 5.07
N GLU A 393 15.96 -14.28 5.50
CA GLU A 393 14.80 -13.74 4.83
C GLU A 393 15.19 -12.68 3.79
N PRO A 394 14.39 -12.52 2.73
CA PRO A 394 14.64 -11.53 1.69
C PRO A 394 14.63 -10.09 2.21
N ASP A 395 15.47 -9.26 1.60
CA ASP A 395 15.39 -7.83 1.69
C ASP A 395 14.77 -7.27 0.41
N PHE A 396 14.28 -6.05 0.50
CA PHE A 396 13.90 -5.31 -0.70
C PHE A 396 14.21 -3.84 -0.57
N LEU A 397 14.49 -3.25 -1.72
CA LEU A 397 14.81 -1.84 -1.88
C LEU A 397 13.90 -1.30 -2.97
N PHE A 398 13.01 -0.40 -2.59
CA PHE A 398 12.13 0.30 -3.52
C PHE A 398 12.74 1.67 -3.81
N ILE A 399 12.80 2.09 -5.07
CA ILE A 399 13.17 3.45 -5.46
C ILE A 399 12.02 4.03 -6.25
N ARG A 400 11.37 5.04 -5.65
CA ARG A 400 10.17 5.68 -6.23
C ARG A 400 10.48 6.45 -7.51
N GLU A 401 11.60 7.18 -7.50
CA GLU A 401 12.04 8.03 -8.62
C GLU A 401 13.44 7.61 -9.10
N PRO A 402 13.55 6.45 -9.77
CA PRO A 402 14.84 5.93 -10.22
C PRO A 402 15.43 6.78 -11.35
N LEU A 403 16.73 7.04 -11.28
CA LEU A 403 17.50 7.59 -12.38
C LEU A 403 17.70 6.57 -13.48
N SER A 404 17.69 6.99 -14.74
CA SER A 404 18.18 6.13 -15.82
C SER A 404 19.69 5.98 -15.73
N GLY A 405 20.19 4.77 -15.95
CA GLY A 405 21.62 4.46 -15.96
C GLY A 405 21.90 3.08 -15.37
N THR A 406 23.18 2.84 -15.08
CA THR A 406 23.64 1.57 -14.49
C THR A 406 23.49 1.61 -12.98
N TYR A 407 22.76 0.64 -12.45
CA TYR A 407 22.72 0.32 -11.02
C TYR A 407 23.69 -0.82 -10.75
N THR A 408 24.45 -0.69 -9.67
CA THR A 408 25.33 -1.76 -9.17
C THR A 408 24.70 -2.36 -7.93
N ILE A 409 24.41 -3.65 -7.97
CA ILE A 409 23.89 -4.42 -6.85
C ILE A 409 25.03 -5.25 -6.28
N ARG A 410 25.45 -4.89 -5.07
CA ARG A 410 26.44 -5.63 -4.30
C ARG A 410 25.75 -6.54 -3.30
N LEU A 411 26.33 -7.71 -3.11
CA LEU A 411 25.82 -8.72 -2.20
C LEU A 411 26.91 -9.16 -1.23
N LEU A 412 26.55 -9.41 0.02
CA LEU A 412 27.40 -10.05 1.03
C LEU A 412 26.79 -11.40 1.43
N GLY A 413 27.50 -12.50 1.18
CA GLY A 413 27.07 -13.82 1.60
C GLY A 413 27.06 -13.94 3.13
N ILE A 414 25.93 -14.35 3.70
CA ILE A 414 25.78 -14.55 5.16
C ILE A 414 25.74 -16.04 5.54
N ALA A 415 25.34 -16.90 4.60
CA ALA A 415 25.40 -18.36 4.75
C ALA A 415 25.78 -19.02 3.42
N GLU A 416 26.10 -20.31 3.47
CA GLU A 416 26.21 -21.14 2.28
C GLU A 416 24.81 -21.44 1.73
N GLY A 417 24.61 -21.23 0.42
CA GLY A 417 23.35 -21.55 -0.24
C GLY A 417 23.13 -20.83 -1.56
N GLN A 418 22.09 -21.22 -2.27
CA GLN A 418 21.67 -20.54 -3.49
C GLN A 418 21.08 -19.17 -3.17
N TYR A 419 21.53 -18.13 -3.88
CA TYR A 419 20.93 -16.82 -3.85
C TYR A 419 20.37 -16.44 -5.22
N THR A 420 19.40 -15.54 -5.22
CA THR A 420 18.93 -14.82 -6.41
C THR A 420 18.82 -13.34 -6.06
N VAL A 421 19.17 -12.46 -6.98
CA VAL A 421 18.90 -11.03 -6.88
C VAL A 421 18.21 -10.56 -8.14
N GLY A 422 17.21 -9.72 -8.00
CA GLY A 422 16.42 -9.22 -9.12
C GLY A 422 16.12 -7.75 -8.99
N MET A 423 15.89 -7.11 -10.14
CA MET A 423 15.35 -5.76 -10.25
C MET A 423 14.15 -5.78 -11.18
N GLU A 424 13.03 -5.30 -10.68
CA GLU A 424 11.78 -5.12 -11.42
C GLU A 424 11.48 -3.65 -11.58
N SER A 425 11.00 -3.26 -12.75
CA SER A 425 10.37 -1.97 -12.98
C SER A 425 8.86 -2.16 -12.88
N LEU A 426 8.20 -1.35 -12.06
CA LEU A 426 6.75 -1.42 -11.87
C LEU A 426 6.09 -0.32 -12.69
N SER A 427 4.84 -0.54 -13.05
CA SER A 427 4.00 0.44 -13.74
C SER A 427 2.53 0.13 -13.47
N GLU A 428 1.64 1.01 -13.92
CA GLU A 428 0.19 0.78 -13.90
C GLU A 428 -0.24 -0.45 -14.74
N LYS A 429 0.64 -0.93 -15.63
CA LYS A 429 0.38 -2.11 -16.49
C LYS A 429 0.91 -3.41 -15.88
N GLY A 430 1.55 -3.37 -14.71
CA GLY A 430 2.23 -4.51 -14.09
C GLY A 430 3.73 -4.28 -13.90
N ASN A 431 4.44 -5.36 -13.60
CA ASN A 431 5.89 -5.37 -13.39
C ASN A 431 6.63 -6.00 -14.58
N VAL A 432 7.85 -5.52 -14.82
CA VAL A 432 8.77 -6.06 -15.83
C VAL A 432 10.11 -6.30 -15.16
N THR A 433 10.63 -7.53 -15.24
CA THR A 433 11.98 -7.84 -14.78
C THR A 433 13.00 -7.14 -15.67
N VAL A 434 13.79 -6.25 -15.08
CA VAL A 434 14.86 -5.51 -15.76
C VAL A 434 16.15 -6.34 -15.78
N GLY A 435 16.40 -7.10 -14.70
CA GLY A 435 17.51 -8.03 -14.62
C GLY A 435 17.40 -8.95 -13.41
N ALA A 436 17.94 -10.15 -13.51
CA ALA A 436 18.02 -11.11 -12.41
C ALA A 436 19.28 -11.97 -12.53
N PHE A 437 19.89 -12.29 -11.38
CA PHE A 437 21.10 -13.09 -11.29
C PHE A 437 20.96 -14.10 -10.16
N SER A 438 21.48 -15.31 -10.37
CA SER A 438 21.53 -16.35 -9.35
C SER A 438 22.94 -16.90 -9.21
N GLY A 439 23.28 -17.39 -8.02
CA GLY A 439 24.60 -17.95 -7.75
C GLY A 439 24.66 -18.72 -6.44
N GLN A 440 25.82 -19.32 -6.16
CA GLN A 440 26.13 -19.91 -4.85
C GLN A 440 26.77 -18.84 -3.95
N SER A 441 26.17 -18.63 -2.78
CA SER A 441 26.70 -17.79 -1.71
C SER A 441 27.62 -18.60 -0.80
N LEU A 442 28.69 -17.97 -0.31
CA LEU A 442 29.50 -18.44 0.81
C LEU A 442 29.61 -17.30 1.86
N PRO A 443 29.64 -17.62 3.16
CA PRO A 443 29.76 -16.62 4.22
C PRO A 443 30.96 -15.68 4.00
N GLY A 444 30.75 -14.37 4.10
CA GLY A 444 31.76 -13.32 3.94
C GLY A 444 32.17 -13.02 2.49
N THR A 445 31.70 -13.79 1.50
CA THR A 445 32.02 -13.54 0.09
C THR A 445 31.20 -12.36 -0.43
N ARG A 446 31.85 -11.47 -1.20
CA ARG A 446 31.19 -10.32 -1.84
C ARG A 446 30.95 -10.62 -3.31
N TYR A 447 29.76 -10.30 -3.79
CA TYR A 447 29.36 -10.41 -5.19
C TYR A 447 28.94 -9.04 -5.71
N GLU A 448 29.08 -8.82 -7.01
CA GLU A 448 28.67 -7.58 -7.66
C GLU A 448 27.99 -7.90 -8.98
N HIS A 449 26.82 -7.30 -9.20
CA HIS A 449 26.03 -7.40 -10.42
C HIS A 449 25.68 -6.00 -10.90
N GLN A 450 25.58 -5.81 -12.22
CA GLN A 450 25.21 -4.53 -12.82
C GLN A 450 23.94 -4.69 -13.66
N ILE A 451 23.00 -3.77 -13.51
CA ILE A 451 21.78 -3.72 -14.30
C ILE A 451 21.62 -2.33 -14.89
N ILE A 452 21.41 -2.26 -16.20
CA ILE A 452 21.10 -1.00 -16.88
C ILE A 452 19.60 -0.77 -16.79
N TYR A 453 19.21 0.32 -16.14
CA TYR A 453 17.83 0.78 -16.09
C TYR A 453 17.60 1.92 -17.09
N ALA A 454 16.74 1.67 -18.07
CA ALA A 454 16.22 2.69 -18.96
C ALA A 454 14.70 2.77 -18.76
N PRO A 455 14.14 3.93 -18.38
CA PRO A 455 12.70 4.11 -18.28
C PRO A 455 12.10 4.16 -19.69
N ALA A 456 11.97 3.00 -20.33
CA ALA A 456 11.10 2.84 -21.48
C ALA A 456 9.67 2.62 -20.96
N ALA A 457 8.66 3.18 -21.65
CA ALA A 457 7.28 2.73 -21.45
C ALA A 457 7.27 1.19 -21.49
N PRO A 458 6.50 0.50 -20.62
CA PRO A 458 6.45 -0.96 -20.64
C PRO A 458 6.22 -1.40 -22.09
N PRO A 459 6.98 -2.37 -22.63
CA PRO A 459 6.66 -2.91 -23.95
C PRO A 459 5.17 -3.21 -23.95
N GLU A 460 4.44 -2.73 -24.97
CA GLU A 460 3.02 -3.06 -25.11
C GLU A 460 2.88 -4.56 -24.87
N LEU A 461 2.04 -4.93 -23.90
CA LEU A 461 1.56 -6.30 -23.76
C LEU A 461 0.92 -6.65 -25.10
N ALA A 462 1.71 -7.23 -26.00
CA ALA A 462 1.23 -7.76 -27.24
C ALA A 462 0.04 -8.65 -26.89
N ALA A 463 -1.09 -8.38 -27.53
CA ALA A 463 -2.34 -9.10 -27.33
C ALA A 463 -2.12 -10.61 -27.42
N ALA A 464 -1.95 -11.25 -26.27
CA ALA A 464 -1.96 -12.69 -26.10
C ALA A 464 -2.96 -13.03 -24.99
N ALA A 465 -4.20 -12.60 -25.20
CA ALA A 465 -5.32 -13.30 -24.60
C ALA A 465 -5.37 -14.71 -25.20
N ALA A 466 -5.51 -15.69 -24.32
CA ALA A 466 -5.72 -17.12 -24.59
C ALA A 466 -4.47 -17.95 -24.92
N ARG A 467 -3.67 -18.26 -23.89
CA ARG A 467 -3.31 -19.63 -23.45
C ARG A 467 -2.32 -19.53 -22.28
N GLY A 468 -2.49 -20.40 -21.28
CA GLY A 468 -1.74 -20.34 -20.03
C GLY A 468 -0.22 -20.52 -20.18
N ARG A 469 0.44 -20.28 -19.03
CA ARG A 469 1.87 -20.41 -18.70
C ARG A 469 2.71 -19.15 -18.89
N ASN A 470 3.23 -18.62 -17.79
CA ASN A 470 4.59 -18.09 -17.73
C ASN A 470 5.33 -18.90 -16.67
N ALA A 471 6.03 -19.94 -17.14
CA ALA A 471 7.09 -20.60 -16.39
C ALA A 471 8.41 -19.94 -16.81
N PHE A 472 9.25 -19.63 -15.83
CA PHE A 472 10.63 -19.21 -16.03
C PHE A 472 11.39 -20.24 -16.88
N HIS A 473 12.00 -19.80 -17.98
CA HIS A 473 13.07 -20.51 -18.67
C HIS A 473 14.23 -19.55 -18.89
N PRO A 474 15.42 -19.79 -18.32
CA PRO A 474 16.63 -19.10 -18.73
C PRO A 474 17.23 -19.86 -19.92
N THR A 475 17.13 -19.29 -21.12
CA THR A 475 17.93 -19.71 -22.27
C THR A 475 19.33 -19.12 -22.16
N GLN A 476 20.36 -19.95 -22.04
CA GLN A 476 21.73 -19.58 -22.40
C GLN A 476 22.09 -20.19 -23.75
N PRO A 477 22.73 -19.44 -24.68
CA PRO A 477 23.48 -20.02 -25.77
C PRO A 477 24.97 -20.07 -25.39
N HIS A 478 25.56 -21.27 -25.37
CA HIS A 478 27.01 -21.42 -25.41
C HIS A 478 27.49 -21.57 -26.87
N PRO A 479 28.64 -20.98 -27.23
CA PRO A 479 29.20 -21.07 -28.58
C PRO A 479 29.81 -22.44 -28.85
N ALA A 480 29.70 -22.87 -30.10
CA ALA A 480 30.25 -24.09 -30.63
C ALA A 480 31.79 -24.04 -30.69
N ASP A 481 32.45 -25.05 -30.13
CA ASP A 481 33.82 -25.41 -30.49
C ASP A 481 33.85 -26.82 -31.07
N GLN A 482 34.47 -26.91 -32.23
CA GLN A 482 34.77 -28.12 -32.97
C GLN A 482 35.86 -28.93 -32.27
N VAL A 483 35.64 -30.22 -32.01
CA VAL A 483 36.70 -31.23 -32.12
C VAL A 483 36.12 -32.53 -32.67
N GLN A 484 36.78 -33.04 -33.71
CA GLN A 484 36.50 -34.28 -34.42
C GLN A 484 36.83 -35.54 -33.60
N SER A 485 36.05 -36.59 -33.89
CA SER A 485 36.44 -38.01 -33.96
C SER A 485 37.08 -38.71 -32.75
N ALA A 486 36.36 -39.70 -32.22
CA ALA A 486 36.92 -41.05 -32.02
C ALA A 486 35.80 -42.09 -32.00
N ARG A 487 35.90 -43.05 -32.92
CA ARG A 487 35.15 -44.31 -32.93
C ARG A 487 35.52 -45.13 -31.70
N CYS A 488 34.54 -45.71 -31.02
CA CYS A 488 34.71 -47.01 -30.36
C CYS A 488 33.37 -47.76 -30.38
N GLY A 489 33.33 -48.82 -31.19
CA GLY A 489 32.27 -49.82 -31.16
C GLY A 489 32.58 -50.94 -30.16
N ARG A 490 31.50 -51.61 -29.74
CA ARG A 490 31.31 -52.97 -29.16
C ARG A 490 30.02 -52.86 -28.34
N GLY A 491 28.90 -53.49 -28.66
CA GLY A 491 28.71 -54.85 -29.16
C GLY A 491 28.70 -55.82 -27.97
N PHE A 492 27.52 -56.15 -27.45
CA PHE A 492 27.30 -57.35 -26.63
C PHE A 492 25.97 -58.01 -27.04
N PRO A 493 25.95 -59.33 -27.28
CA PRO A 493 24.73 -60.08 -27.53
C PRO A 493 24.06 -60.50 -26.21
N GLY A 494 22.77 -60.85 -26.31
CA GLY A 494 21.90 -61.13 -25.18
C GLY A 494 22.25 -62.38 -24.35
N GLY A 495 21.68 -62.36 -23.14
CA GLY A 495 21.69 -63.39 -22.11
C GLY A 495 21.07 -62.81 -20.85
#